data_AF-A0A9N7N567-F1
#
_entry.id   AF-A0A9N7N567-F1
#
_cell.length_a   1.000
_cell.length_b   1.000
_cell.length_c   1.000
_cell.angle_alpha   90.00
_cell.angle_beta   90.00
_cell.angle_gamma   90.00
#
_symmetry.space_group_name_H-M   'P 1'
#
loop_
_entity.id
_entity.type
_entity.pdbx_description
1 polymer ?
#
loop_
_entity_poly.entity_id
_entity_poly.type
_entity_poly.pdbx_seq_one_letter_code
_entity_poly.pdbx_strand_id
1 'polypeptide(L)'
;MATLRNLKIKTSTCKRIMKEFHSYEKEVQTEAAKTADMKAKGADPYDLKQQENVLAESRMMVPDCRKRLEAALADLKDTLAELEESGEKGGSEFDDARSIVSELIASSSSKLQNQITLSSLSSTTMEQTFIMIKPDGVQRGLVGEIIGRFEKKGFTLKGLKLLTVDRAFAESHYADLSAKPFFNGLVEYIISGPVVAMVWEGKNVVTTGRKIIGATNPAQSDPGTIRGDYAIDIGRNVIHGSDAVESARKEIALWFPEGIAEWRSSLHSWIYE
;
A
#
# COMPACT_ATOMS: atom_id res chain seq x y z
N MET A 1 -25.59 -26.64 10.30
CA MET A 1 -24.48 -27.59 10.43
C MET A 1 -23.88 -27.80 9.05
N ALA A 2 -22.59 -27.50 8.89
CA ALA A 2 -21.83 -27.93 7.74
C ALA A 2 -21.95 -29.45 7.54
N THR A 3 -21.76 -29.92 6.30
CA THR A 3 -21.74 -31.35 5.96
C THR A 3 -20.61 -31.63 4.99
N LEU A 4 -20.13 -32.88 4.93
CA LEU A 4 -19.16 -33.34 3.90
C LEU A 4 -19.59 -32.99 2.47
N ARG A 5 -20.90 -33.02 2.18
CA ARG A 5 -21.44 -32.63 0.87
C ARG A 5 -21.22 -31.13 0.60
N ASN A 6 -21.41 -30.28 1.61
CA ASN A 6 -21.14 -28.85 1.50
C ASN A 6 -19.65 -28.58 1.24
N LEU A 7 -18.76 -29.28 1.96
CA LEU A 7 -17.31 -29.20 1.76
C LEU A 7 -16.91 -29.52 0.32
N LYS A 8 -17.40 -30.64 -0.25
CA LYS A 8 -17.13 -31.00 -1.66
C LYS A 8 -17.56 -29.92 -2.66
N ILE A 9 -18.73 -29.31 -2.45
CA ILE A 9 -19.27 -28.28 -3.34
C ILE A 9 -18.40 -27.02 -3.29
N LYS A 10 -18.01 -26.59 -2.11
CA LYS A 10 -17.16 -25.40 -1.92
C LYS A 10 -15.75 -25.62 -2.45
N THR A 11 -15.16 -26.80 -2.23
CA THR A 11 -13.86 -27.17 -2.83
C THR A 11 -13.92 -27.14 -4.35
N SER A 12 -14.98 -27.68 -4.96
CA SER A 12 -15.17 -27.67 -6.42
C SER A 12 -15.35 -26.25 -6.97
N THR A 13 -16.04 -25.40 -6.22
CA THR A 13 -16.25 -23.98 -6.57
C THR A 13 -14.92 -23.23 -6.58
N CYS A 14 -14.08 -23.42 -5.57
CA CYS A 14 -12.72 -22.86 -5.52
C CYS A 14 -11.87 -23.34 -6.70
N LYS A 15 -11.85 -24.65 -7.00
CA LYS A 15 -11.10 -25.21 -8.14
C LYS A 15 -11.49 -24.55 -9.47
N ARG A 16 -12.78 -24.31 -9.69
CA ARG A 16 -13.30 -23.68 -10.92
C ARG A 16 -12.84 -22.22 -11.05
N ILE A 17 -13.05 -21.42 -10.01
CA ILE A 17 -12.67 -19.99 -10.02
C ILE A 17 -11.14 -19.85 -10.11
N MET A 18 -10.40 -20.73 -9.44
CA MET A 18 -8.95 -20.77 -9.52
C MET A 18 -8.46 -21.00 -10.96
N LYS A 19 -9.08 -21.91 -11.71
CA LYS A 19 -8.74 -22.14 -13.12
C LYS A 19 -9.01 -20.90 -13.99
N GLU A 20 -10.13 -20.22 -13.75
CA GLU A 20 -10.49 -18.97 -14.42
C GLU A 20 -9.47 -17.86 -14.12
N PHE A 21 -9.10 -17.68 -12.85
CA PHE A 21 -8.10 -16.71 -12.40
C PHE A 21 -6.74 -16.94 -13.08
N HIS A 22 -6.23 -18.17 -13.09
CA HIS A 22 -4.97 -18.49 -13.76
C HIS A 22 -5.01 -18.22 -15.28
N SER A 23 -6.18 -18.39 -15.91
CA SER A 23 -6.35 -18.06 -17.32
C SER A 23 -6.13 -16.56 -17.58
N TYR A 24 -6.76 -15.70 -16.77
CA TYR A 24 -6.60 -14.25 -16.89
C TYR A 24 -5.18 -13.78 -16.53
N GLU A 25 -4.55 -14.37 -15.51
CA GLU A 25 -3.16 -14.04 -15.20
C GLU A 25 -2.20 -14.41 -16.34
N LYS A 26 -2.43 -15.55 -17.00
CA LYS A 26 -1.63 -15.96 -18.16
C LYS A 26 -1.81 -15.02 -19.35
N GLU A 27 -3.04 -14.56 -19.58
CA GLU A 27 -3.35 -13.56 -20.61
C GLU A 27 -2.61 -12.25 -20.34
N VAL A 28 -2.70 -11.72 -19.12
CA VAL A 28 -1.96 -10.50 -18.70
C VAL A 28 -0.46 -10.66 -18.88
N GLN A 29 0.11 -11.83 -18.52
CA GLN A 29 1.54 -12.10 -18.73
C GLN A 29 1.92 -12.10 -20.21
N THR A 30 1.06 -12.66 -21.07
CA THR A 30 1.27 -12.72 -22.52
C THR A 30 1.24 -11.32 -23.11
N GLU A 31 0.24 -10.52 -22.79
CA GLU A 31 0.12 -9.15 -23.30
C GLU A 31 1.21 -8.22 -22.74
N ALA A 32 1.65 -8.44 -21.49
CA ALA A 32 2.76 -7.69 -20.91
C ALA A 32 4.08 -8.01 -21.62
N ALA A 33 4.35 -9.29 -21.90
CA ALA A 33 5.54 -9.70 -22.63
C ALA A 33 5.55 -9.13 -24.06
N LYS A 34 4.40 -9.16 -24.74
CA LYS A 34 4.24 -8.57 -26.08
C LYS A 34 4.46 -7.06 -26.08
N THR A 35 3.90 -6.35 -25.09
CA THR A 35 4.11 -4.90 -24.91
C THR A 35 5.59 -4.59 -24.68
N ALA A 36 6.29 -5.37 -23.85
CA ALA A 36 7.72 -5.20 -23.60
C ALA A 36 8.57 -5.44 -24.85
N ASP A 37 8.27 -6.49 -25.62
CA ASP A 37 8.94 -6.79 -26.90
C ASP A 37 8.73 -5.68 -27.94
N MET A 38 7.51 -5.13 -28.04
CA MET A 38 7.22 -3.99 -28.92
C MET A 38 8.01 -2.73 -28.53
N LYS A 39 8.14 -2.45 -27.22
CA LYS A 39 9.00 -1.35 -26.72
C LYS A 39 10.45 -1.58 -27.09
N ALA A 40 10.96 -2.80 -26.88
CA ALA A 40 12.34 -3.14 -27.17
C ALA A 40 12.70 -3.04 -28.66
N LYS A 41 11.73 -3.32 -29.55
CA LYS A 41 11.89 -3.21 -31.00
C LYS A 41 11.67 -1.81 -31.56
N GLY A 42 11.38 -0.82 -30.70
CA GLY A 42 11.13 0.56 -31.13
C GLY A 42 9.87 0.69 -32.00
N ALA A 43 8.81 -0.04 -31.66
CA ALA A 43 7.53 0.05 -32.34
C ALA A 43 7.00 1.50 -32.37
N ASP A 44 6.21 1.82 -33.39
CA ASP A 44 5.60 3.15 -33.53
C ASP A 44 4.76 3.51 -32.28
N PRO A 45 4.77 4.78 -31.83
CA PRO A 45 4.01 5.20 -30.66
C PRO A 45 2.51 4.90 -30.73
N TYR A 46 1.90 4.89 -31.92
CA TYR A 46 0.49 4.55 -32.10
C TYR A 46 0.24 3.07 -31.80
N ASP A 47 1.03 2.17 -32.40
CA ASP A 47 0.90 0.73 -32.20
C ASP A 47 1.21 0.32 -30.76
N LEU A 48 2.19 0.98 -30.13
CA LEU A 48 2.52 0.76 -28.74
C LEU A 48 1.37 1.16 -27.81
N LYS A 49 0.75 2.32 -28.05
CA LYS A 49 -0.41 2.78 -27.28
C LYS A 49 -1.61 1.85 -27.45
N GLN A 50 -1.84 1.33 -28.66
CA GLN A 50 -2.88 0.34 -28.90
C GLN A 50 -2.63 -0.95 -28.10
N GLN A 51 -1.39 -1.43 -28.09
CA GLN A 51 -1.01 -2.61 -27.31
C GLN A 51 -1.09 -2.38 -25.79
N GLU A 52 -0.75 -1.19 -25.30
CA GLU A 52 -0.89 -0.82 -23.89
C GLU A 52 -2.36 -0.79 -23.44
N ASN A 53 -3.28 -0.38 -24.31
CA ASN A 53 -4.72 -0.45 -24.04
C ASN A 53 -5.20 -1.90 -23.92
N VAL A 54 -4.75 -2.80 -24.81
CA VAL A 54 -5.08 -4.24 -24.74
C VAL A 54 -4.59 -4.82 -23.41
N LEU A 55 -3.35 -4.50 -23.00
CA LEU A 55 -2.83 -4.93 -21.71
C LEU A 55 -3.64 -4.36 -20.53
N ALA A 56 -4.09 -3.10 -20.63
CA ALA A 56 -4.93 -2.49 -19.60
C ALA A 56 -6.29 -3.20 -19.48
N GLU A 57 -6.93 -3.53 -20.60
CA GLU A 57 -8.19 -4.28 -20.65
C GLU A 57 -8.03 -5.68 -20.02
N SER A 58 -6.99 -6.44 -20.40
CA SER A 58 -6.74 -7.75 -19.80
C SER A 58 -6.48 -7.65 -18.29
N ARG A 59 -5.83 -6.57 -17.82
CA ARG A 59 -5.62 -6.33 -16.37
C ARG A 59 -6.91 -6.04 -15.62
N MET A 60 -7.91 -5.41 -16.25
CA MET A 60 -9.18 -5.09 -15.60
C MET A 60 -10.03 -6.31 -15.24
N MET A 61 -9.75 -7.47 -15.85
CA MET A 61 -10.49 -8.72 -15.61
C MET A 61 -10.01 -9.49 -14.36
N VAL A 62 -8.79 -9.21 -13.89
CA VAL A 62 -8.14 -9.94 -12.77
C VAL A 62 -8.74 -9.59 -11.40
N PRO A 63 -9.03 -8.32 -11.05
CA PRO A 63 -9.52 -7.96 -9.73
C PRO A 63 -10.86 -8.61 -9.35
N ASP A 64 -11.81 -8.68 -10.29
CA ASP A 64 -13.11 -9.32 -10.03
C ASP A 64 -12.97 -10.82 -9.79
N CYS A 65 -12.20 -11.51 -10.63
CA CYS A 65 -11.91 -12.94 -10.47
C CYS A 65 -11.21 -13.23 -9.14
N ARG A 66 -10.27 -12.37 -8.75
CA ARG A 66 -9.57 -12.48 -7.46
C ARG A 66 -10.55 -12.34 -6.30
N LYS A 67 -11.40 -11.32 -6.32
CA LYS A 67 -12.41 -11.09 -5.27
C LYS A 67 -13.38 -12.28 -5.16
N ARG A 68 -13.80 -12.84 -6.29
CA ARG A 68 -14.63 -14.06 -6.32
C ARG A 68 -13.90 -15.27 -5.74
N LEU A 69 -12.61 -15.41 -6.01
CA LEU A 69 -11.78 -16.50 -5.49
C LEU A 69 -11.57 -16.37 -3.98
N GLU A 70 -11.29 -15.16 -3.49
CA GLU A 70 -11.13 -14.86 -2.06
C GLU A 70 -12.42 -15.16 -1.28
N ALA A 71 -13.57 -14.75 -1.81
CA ALA A 71 -14.87 -15.05 -1.21
C ALA A 71 -15.14 -16.56 -1.14
N ALA A 72 -14.89 -17.29 -2.24
CA ALA A 72 -15.06 -18.74 -2.27
C ALA A 72 -14.10 -19.47 -1.31
N LEU A 73 -12.87 -18.97 -1.17
CA LEU A 73 -11.86 -19.51 -0.26
C LEU A 73 -12.23 -19.29 1.21
N ALA A 74 -12.74 -18.11 1.56
CA ALA A 74 -13.25 -17.83 2.91
C ALA A 74 -14.38 -18.80 3.27
N ASP A 75 -15.35 -18.92 2.37
CA ASP A 75 -16.46 -19.87 2.48
C ASP A 75 -16.01 -21.32 2.70
N LEU A 76 -14.95 -21.75 2.00
CA LEU A 76 -14.37 -23.08 2.13
C LEU A 76 -13.67 -23.26 3.48
N LYS A 77 -12.89 -22.27 3.93
CA LYS A 77 -12.20 -22.29 5.22
C LYS A 77 -13.19 -22.37 6.39
N ASP A 78 -14.24 -21.56 6.36
CA ASP A 78 -15.27 -21.56 7.41
C ASP A 78 -15.97 -22.91 7.48
N THR A 79 -16.31 -23.48 6.31
CA THR A 79 -16.94 -24.82 6.25
C THR A 79 -16.00 -25.91 6.74
N LEU A 80 -14.69 -25.81 6.45
CA LEU A 80 -13.69 -26.75 6.94
C LEU A 80 -13.57 -26.66 8.47
N ALA A 81 -13.48 -25.45 9.03
CA ALA A 81 -13.37 -25.22 10.47
C ALA A 81 -14.61 -25.74 11.24
N GLU A 82 -15.82 -25.45 10.75
CA GLU A 82 -17.07 -25.96 11.36
C GLU A 82 -17.11 -27.49 11.42
N LEU A 83 -16.58 -28.17 10.40
CA LEU A 83 -16.54 -29.63 10.34
C LEU A 83 -15.42 -30.23 11.21
N GLU A 84 -14.30 -29.53 11.36
CA GLU A 84 -13.21 -29.93 12.28
C GLU A 84 -13.66 -29.81 13.75
N GLU A 85 -14.40 -28.74 14.10
CA GLU A 85 -14.95 -28.53 15.44
C GLU A 85 -16.07 -29.52 15.80
N SER A 86 -16.86 -29.96 14.82
CA SER A 86 -17.92 -30.96 15.04
C SER A 86 -17.40 -32.39 15.24
N GLY A 87 -16.08 -32.60 15.13
CA GLY A 87 -15.44 -33.91 15.27
C GLY A 87 -15.67 -34.82 14.06
N GLU A 88 -16.12 -34.28 12.93
CA GLU A 88 -16.39 -35.03 11.71
C GLU A 88 -15.06 -35.47 11.07
N LYS A 89 -14.76 -36.77 11.14
CA LYS A 89 -13.55 -37.34 10.51
C LYS A 89 -13.81 -37.60 9.02
N GLY A 90 -13.79 -36.57 8.19
CA GLY A 90 -13.71 -36.79 6.75
C GLY A 90 -12.28 -37.05 6.32
N GLY A 91 -12.07 -38.09 5.52
CA GLY A 91 -10.76 -38.44 4.96
C GLY A 91 -10.44 -37.58 3.73
N SER A 92 -10.62 -38.17 2.55
CA SER A 92 -10.22 -37.57 1.26
C SER A 92 -10.79 -36.18 0.98
N GLU A 93 -11.98 -35.86 1.48
CA GLU A 93 -12.66 -34.58 1.29
C GLU A 93 -11.95 -33.42 1.99
N PHE A 94 -11.44 -33.68 3.19
CA PHE A 94 -10.67 -32.70 3.94
C PHE A 94 -9.29 -32.53 3.35
N ASP A 95 -8.67 -33.62 2.88
CA ASP A 95 -7.36 -33.56 2.21
C ASP A 95 -7.45 -32.75 0.91
N ASP A 96 -8.49 -32.95 0.12
CA ASP A 96 -8.78 -32.16 -1.09
C ASP A 96 -9.00 -30.67 -0.76
N ALA A 97 -9.79 -30.38 0.28
CA ALA A 97 -10.04 -29.01 0.72
C ALA A 97 -8.75 -28.33 1.23
N ARG A 98 -7.98 -29.01 2.09
CA ARG A 98 -6.71 -28.54 2.62
C ARG A 98 -5.67 -28.35 1.52
N SER A 99 -5.62 -29.23 0.54
CA SER A 99 -4.72 -29.10 -0.62
C SER A 99 -5.03 -27.82 -1.39
N ILE A 100 -6.29 -27.52 -1.66
CA ILE A 100 -6.69 -26.30 -2.37
C ILE A 100 -6.44 -25.04 -1.53
N VAL A 101 -6.73 -25.08 -0.23
CA VAL A 101 -6.40 -23.98 0.68
C VAL A 101 -4.89 -23.74 0.70
N SER A 102 -4.09 -24.80 0.79
CA SER A 102 -2.62 -24.72 0.78
C SER A 102 -2.08 -24.23 -0.56
N GLU A 103 -2.61 -24.71 -1.68
CA GLU A 103 -2.23 -24.28 -3.03
C GLU A 103 -2.54 -22.79 -3.25
N LEU A 104 -3.70 -22.33 -2.78
CA LEU A 104 -4.11 -20.93 -2.87
C LEU A 104 -3.33 -20.02 -1.91
N ILE A 105 -2.96 -20.51 -0.73
CA ILE A 105 -2.04 -19.82 0.18
C ILE A 105 -0.63 -19.78 -0.43
N ALA A 106 -0.17 -20.85 -1.09
CA ALA A 106 1.15 -20.95 -1.70
C ALA A 106 1.28 -20.18 -3.02
N SER A 107 0.23 -20.13 -3.85
CA SER A 107 0.15 -19.22 -5.01
C SER A 107 0.06 -17.76 -4.54
N SER A 108 -0.57 -17.53 -3.38
CA SER A 108 -0.45 -16.30 -2.62
C SER A 108 0.90 -16.14 -1.90
N SER A 109 1.84 -17.08 -1.98
CA SER A 109 3.17 -16.97 -1.33
C SER A 109 4.31 -16.84 -2.34
N SER A 110 4.15 -17.35 -3.56
CA SER A 110 5.18 -17.28 -4.62
C SER A 110 5.17 -15.98 -5.44
N LYS A 111 4.11 -15.17 -5.33
CA LYS A 111 4.07 -13.77 -5.81
C LYS A 111 3.38 -12.79 -4.84
N LEU A 112 2.94 -13.25 -3.67
CA LEU A 112 1.96 -12.54 -2.83
C LEU A 112 2.28 -12.59 -1.32
N GLN A 113 3.57 -12.60 -0.96
CA GLN A 113 4.00 -12.32 0.42
C GLN A 113 3.63 -10.89 0.90
N ASN A 114 2.80 -10.15 0.16
CA ASN A 114 2.37 -8.80 0.42
C ASN A 114 0.84 -8.59 0.60
N GLN A 115 -0.02 -9.62 0.68
CA GLN A 115 -1.46 -9.29 0.79
C GLN A 115 -2.44 -10.19 1.55
N ILE A 116 -2.08 -11.36 2.08
CA ILE A 116 -3.06 -12.21 2.80
C ILE A 116 -2.58 -12.57 4.22
N THR A 117 -2.57 -11.56 5.09
CA THR A 117 -2.72 -11.73 6.55
C THR A 117 -3.77 -10.74 7.08
N LEU A 118 -4.78 -10.44 6.26
CA LEU A 118 -5.80 -9.43 6.54
C LEU A 118 -7.20 -9.97 6.17
N SER A 119 -7.71 -10.96 6.90
CA SER A 119 -9.18 -11.18 6.94
C SER A 119 -9.71 -12.06 8.07
N SER A 120 -8.96 -12.36 9.14
CA SER A 120 -9.54 -12.97 10.35
C SER A 120 -9.49 -12.08 11.59
N LEU A 121 -9.39 -10.76 11.40
CA LEU A 121 -9.66 -9.77 12.44
C LEU A 121 -10.47 -8.66 11.78
N SER A 122 -11.76 -8.58 12.09
CA SER A 122 -12.59 -7.43 11.74
C SER A 122 -11.97 -6.17 12.34
N SER A 123 -11.34 -5.33 11.51
CA SER A 123 -11.35 -3.88 11.67
C SER A 123 -10.86 -3.24 10.39
N THR A 124 -11.60 -2.26 9.90
CA THR A 124 -11.16 -1.21 8.97
C THR A 124 -9.64 -0.99 9.01
N THR A 125 -8.94 -1.10 7.87
CA THR A 125 -7.54 -0.64 7.77
C THR A 125 -7.47 0.79 8.30
N MET A 126 -6.70 1.02 9.37
CA MET A 126 -6.60 2.36 9.97
C MET A 126 -6.05 3.35 8.95
N GLU A 127 -6.42 4.63 9.10
CA GLU A 127 -5.97 5.69 8.20
C GLU A 127 -4.44 5.80 8.23
N GLN A 128 -3.83 6.08 7.08
CA GLN A 128 -2.39 6.23 6.90
C GLN A 128 -2.08 7.58 6.25
N THR A 129 -0.92 8.16 6.58
CA THR A 129 -0.41 9.37 5.96
C THR A 129 1.06 9.20 5.56
N PHE A 130 1.46 9.88 4.49
CA PHE A 130 2.85 10.01 4.10
C PHE A 130 3.44 11.28 4.71
N ILE A 131 4.59 11.13 5.39
CA ILE A 131 5.37 12.22 5.95
C ILE A 131 6.78 12.13 5.38
N MET A 132 7.37 13.26 5.00
CA MET A 132 8.75 13.30 4.51
C MET A 132 9.53 14.42 5.20
N ILE A 133 10.64 14.07 5.84
CA ILE A 133 11.63 15.03 6.30
C ILE A 133 12.45 15.46 5.09
N LYS A 134 12.41 16.75 4.80
CA LYS A 134 13.06 17.36 3.63
C LYS A 134 14.57 17.51 3.85
N PRO A 135 15.36 17.85 2.82
CA PRO A 135 16.82 17.86 2.92
C PRO A 135 17.37 18.76 4.02
N ASP A 136 16.78 19.93 4.25
CA ASP A 136 17.12 20.83 5.34
C ASP A 136 16.84 20.24 6.74
N GLY A 137 15.75 19.47 6.89
CA GLY A 137 15.44 18.77 8.14
C GLY A 137 16.49 17.69 8.46
N VAL A 138 16.96 16.96 7.44
CA VAL A 138 18.03 15.96 7.59
C VAL A 138 19.36 16.63 7.91
N GLN A 139 19.76 17.64 7.14
CA GLN A 139 21.01 18.38 7.34
C GLN A 139 21.12 19.05 8.70
N ARG A 140 19.99 19.43 9.30
CA ARG A 140 19.92 20.04 10.64
C ARG A 140 19.80 19.03 11.78
N GLY A 141 19.86 17.73 11.50
CA GLY A 141 19.80 16.69 12.53
C GLY A 141 18.43 16.54 13.20
N LEU A 142 17.33 16.92 12.53
CA LEU A 142 15.98 16.92 13.11
C LEU A 142 15.24 15.59 12.96
N VAL A 143 15.89 14.54 12.43
CA VAL A 143 15.24 13.25 12.12
C VAL A 143 14.62 12.60 13.36
N GLY A 144 15.42 12.40 14.42
CA GLY A 144 14.94 11.78 15.65
C GLY A 144 13.87 12.62 16.36
N GLU A 145 14.03 13.95 16.34
CA GLU A 145 13.07 14.88 16.95
C GLU A 145 11.70 14.79 16.25
N ILE A 146 11.68 14.82 14.91
CA ILE A 146 10.44 14.72 14.13
C ILE A 146 9.76 13.36 14.34
N ILE A 147 10.51 12.25 14.23
CA ILE A 147 9.97 10.90 14.47
C ILE A 147 9.34 10.84 15.87
N GLY A 148 10.06 11.34 16.88
CA GLY A 148 9.61 11.37 18.26
C GLY A 148 8.29 12.12 18.46
N ARG A 149 7.96 13.14 17.67
CA ARG A 149 6.66 13.83 17.75
C ARG A 149 5.49 12.92 17.38
N PHE A 150 5.66 12.08 16.37
CA PHE A 150 4.62 11.15 15.91
C PHE A 150 4.53 9.91 16.82
N GLU A 151 5.67 9.37 17.27
CA GLU A 151 5.70 8.24 18.21
C GLU A 151 5.04 8.59 19.55
N LYS A 152 5.42 9.73 20.14
CA LYS A 152 4.86 10.20 21.42
C LYS A 152 3.37 10.51 21.34
N LYS A 153 2.84 10.80 20.13
CA LYS A 153 1.41 10.98 19.91
C LYS A 153 0.64 9.64 19.96
N GLY A 154 1.32 8.52 19.74
CA GLY A 154 0.71 7.19 19.66
C GLY A 154 0.44 6.71 18.23
N PHE A 155 0.96 7.41 17.21
CA PHE A 155 0.89 6.91 15.84
C PHE A 155 1.89 5.77 15.61
N THR A 156 1.54 4.86 14.70
CA THR A 156 2.34 3.66 14.41
C THR A 156 3.17 3.89 13.15
N LEU A 157 4.49 3.72 13.24
CA LEU A 157 5.38 3.81 12.08
C LEU A 157 5.27 2.54 11.24
N LYS A 158 4.83 2.66 9.99
CA LYS A 158 4.63 1.54 9.06
C LYS A 158 5.67 1.50 7.94
N GLY A 159 6.29 2.63 7.62
CA GLY A 159 7.35 2.70 6.61
C GLY A 159 8.38 3.75 6.98
N LEU A 160 9.65 3.47 6.71
CA LEU A 160 10.77 4.39 6.97
C LEU A 160 11.90 4.10 5.98
N LYS A 161 12.37 5.11 5.24
CA LYS A 161 13.60 5.02 4.45
C LYS A 161 14.30 6.37 4.28
N LEU A 162 15.63 6.34 4.31
CA LEU A 162 16.52 7.46 4.00
C LEU A 162 17.05 7.27 2.58
N LEU A 163 16.83 8.26 1.70
CA LEU A 163 17.22 8.17 0.29
C LEU A 163 17.40 9.56 -0.33
N THR A 164 18.12 9.62 -1.44
CA THR A 164 18.11 10.74 -2.37
C THR A 164 17.24 10.37 -3.57
N VAL A 165 16.38 11.28 -4.01
CA VAL A 165 15.50 11.07 -5.15
C VAL A 165 16.02 11.84 -6.37
N ASP A 166 15.74 11.31 -7.56
CA ASP A 166 16.03 12.05 -8.79
C ASP A 166 14.94 13.08 -9.09
N ARG A 167 15.21 13.90 -10.12
CA ARG A 167 14.28 14.92 -10.60
C ARG A 167 12.94 14.34 -11.02
N ALA A 168 12.93 13.26 -11.82
CA ALA A 168 11.71 12.69 -12.38
C ALA A 168 10.77 12.19 -11.26
N PHE A 169 11.34 11.61 -10.21
CA PHE A 169 10.62 11.18 -9.03
C PHE A 169 10.06 12.36 -8.23
N ALA A 170 10.87 13.40 -7.99
CA ALA A 170 10.42 14.61 -7.30
C ALA A 170 9.30 15.34 -8.09
N GLU A 171 9.41 15.42 -9.41
CA GLU A 171 8.38 15.99 -10.30
C GLU A 171 7.09 15.15 -10.26
N SER A 172 7.20 13.82 -10.21
CA SER A 172 6.05 12.92 -10.06
C SER A 172 5.33 13.12 -8.73
N HIS A 173 6.07 13.33 -7.63
CA HIS A 173 5.48 13.61 -6.32
C HIS A 173 4.76 14.96 -6.27
N TYR A 174 5.31 15.99 -6.94
CA TYR A 174 4.73 17.35 -6.97
C TYR A 174 3.96 17.67 -8.25
N ALA A 175 3.48 16.67 -8.99
CA ALA A 175 2.83 16.86 -10.29
C ALA A 175 1.68 17.89 -10.26
N ASP A 176 0.90 17.91 -9.19
CA ASP A 176 -0.21 18.86 -8.97
C ASP A 176 0.24 20.32 -8.83
N LEU A 177 1.53 20.55 -8.57
CA LEU A 177 2.15 21.87 -8.44
C LEU A 177 2.94 22.30 -9.68
N SER A 178 2.97 21.50 -10.75
CA SER A 178 3.76 21.74 -11.96
C SER A 178 3.52 23.10 -12.62
N ALA A 179 2.31 23.64 -12.52
CA ALA A 179 1.96 24.96 -13.05
C ALA A 179 2.34 26.15 -12.12
N LYS A 180 2.87 25.87 -10.92
CA LYS A 180 3.21 26.93 -9.94
C LYS A 180 4.60 27.51 -10.25
N PRO A 181 4.81 28.83 -10.11
CA PRO A 181 6.08 29.48 -10.45
C PRO A 181 7.27 29.00 -9.60
N PHE A 182 7.00 28.44 -8.42
CA PHE A 182 8.01 27.90 -7.52
C PHE A 182 8.33 26.40 -7.74
N PHE A 183 7.65 25.72 -8.69
CA PHE A 183 7.78 24.28 -8.90
C PHE A 183 9.23 23.83 -9.14
N ASN A 184 9.93 24.49 -10.07
CA ASN A 184 11.33 24.16 -10.37
C ASN A 184 12.22 24.32 -9.14
N GLY A 185 12.06 25.41 -8.38
CA GLY A 185 12.80 25.63 -7.15
C GLY A 185 12.50 24.61 -6.05
N LEU A 186 11.24 24.13 -5.97
CA LEU A 186 10.84 23.06 -5.07
C LEU A 186 11.51 21.73 -5.45
N VAL A 187 11.51 21.38 -6.73
CA VAL A 187 12.15 20.16 -7.25
C VAL A 187 13.66 20.20 -6.97
N GLU A 188 14.35 21.30 -7.33
CA GLU A 188 15.78 21.49 -7.05
C GLU A 188 16.11 21.34 -5.57
N TYR A 189 15.29 21.93 -4.71
CA TYR A 189 15.45 21.82 -3.27
C TYR A 189 15.30 20.38 -2.79
N ILE A 190 14.32 19.62 -3.28
CA ILE A 190 14.08 18.25 -2.84
C ILE A 190 15.18 17.28 -3.31
N ILE A 191 15.73 17.48 -4.50
CA ILE A 191 16.84 16.65 -5.00
C ILE A 191 18.22 17.09 -4.47
N SER A 192 18.32 18.22 -3.76
CA SER A 192 19.59 18.76 -3.26
C SER A 192 20.26 17.95 -2.14
N GLY A 193 19.56 16.98 -1.56
CA GLY A 193 20.09 16.17 -0.48
C GLY A 193 19.15 15.01 -0.09
N PRO A 194 19.53 14.23 0.92
CA PRO A 194 18.74 13.09 1.36
C PRO A 194 17.44 13.54 2.04
N VAL A 195 16.39 12.74 1.87
CA VAL A 195 15.11 12.87 2.57
C VAL A 195 14.84 11.63 3.40
N VAL A 196 14.03 11.77 4.45
CA VAL A 196 13.50 10.64 5.21
C VAL A 196 12.01 10.50 4.89
N ALA A 197 11.66 9.49 4.10
CA ALA A 197 10.29 9.14 3.76
C ALA A 197 9.70 8.22 4.82
N MET A 198 8.47 8.50 5.26
CA MET A 198 7.80 7.77 6.34
C MET A 198 6.32 7.55 6.03
N VAL A 199 5.79 6.44 6.55
CA VAL A 199 4.35 6.17 6.60
C VAL A 199 3.92 6.01 8.05
N TRP A 200 2.93 6.79 8.45
CA TRP A 200 2.36 6.75 9.80
C TRP A 200 0.90 6.31 9.73
N GLU A 201 0.49 5.46 10.66
CA GLU A 201 -0.87 4.92 10.77
C GLU A 201 -1.53 5.32 12.09
N GLY A 202 -2.81 5.64 12.02
CA GLY A 202 -3.69 5.83 13.17
C GLY A 202 -4.95 6.63 12.84
N LYS A 203 -5.88 6.70 13.79
CA LYS A 203 -7.13 7.46 13.64
C LYS A 203 -6.86 8.93 13.32
N ASN A 204 -7.41 9.41 12.19
CA ASN A 204 -7.26 10.79 11.70
C ASN A 204 -5.79 11.25 11.57
N VAL A 205 -4.87 10.34 11.24
CA VAL A 205 -3.43 10.63 11.19
C VAL A 205 -3.08 11.67 10.11
N VAL A 206 -3.81 11.76 9.00
CA VAL A 206 -3.59 12.80 7.98
C VAL A 206 -3.85 14.18 8.57
N THR A 207 -5.07 14.37 9.10
CA THR A 207 -5.47 15.67 9.67
C THR A 207 -4.64 16.04 10.89
N THR A 208 -4.39 15.08 11.78
CA THR A 208 -3.64 15.31 13.01
C THR A 208 -2.15 15.49 12.74
N GLY A 209 -1.58 14.74 11.78
CA GLY A 209 -0.21 14.91 11.32
C GLY A 209 0.04 16.32 10.79
N ARG A 210 -0.90 16.88 10.01
CA ARG A 210 -0.84 18.28 9.56
C ARG A 210 -0.86 19.28 10.72
N LYS A 211 -1.61 19.01 11.79
CA LYS A 211 -1.60 19.84 13.01
C LYS A 211 -0.27 19.75 13.76
N ILE A 212 0.34 18.56 13.86
CA ILE A 212 1.68 18.39 14.46
C ILE A 212 2.73 19.15 13.65
N ILE A 213 2.62 19.12 12.33
CA ILE A 213 3.55 19.78 11.40
C ILE A 213 3.48 21.31 11.53
N GLY A 214 2.27 21.88 11.60
CA GLY A 214 2.05 23.33 11.54
C GLY A 214 1.80 23.86 10.13
N ALA A 215 1.48 25.15 10.01
CA ALA A 215 1.15 25.81 8.75
C ALA A 215 2.30 25.72 7.72
N THR A 216 1.99 25.76 6.42
CA THR A 216 3.02 25.67 5.36
C THR A 216 4.04 26.80 5.45
N ASN A 217 3.58 28.01 5.78
CA ASN A 217 4.44 29.13 6.13
C ASN A 217 4.79 29.05 7.63
N PRO A 218 6.08 28.86 8.01
CA PRO A 218 6.48 28.78 9.41
C PRO A 218 6.10 30.02 10.22
N ALA A 219 6.07 31.21 9.62
CA ALA A 219 5.62 32.44 10.28
C ALA A 219 4.16 32.41 10.74
N GLN A 220 3.36 31.45 10.25
CA GLN A 220 1.96 31.21 10.65
C GLN A 220 1.81 29.92 11.46
N SER A 221 2.91 29.29 11.88
CA SER A 221 2.89 28.08 12.68
C SER A 221 3.01 28.41 14.16
N ASP A 222 2.15 27.78 14.97
CA ASP A 222 2.18 27.99 16.41
C ASP A 222 3.40 27.30 17.06
N PRO A 223 3.96 27.86 18.15
CA PRO A 223 4.94 27.17 18.99
C PRO A 223 4.43 25.79 19.43
N GLY A 224 5.31 24.79 19.44
CA GLY A 224 4.98 23.39 19.71
C GLY A 224 4.65 22.57 18.45
N THR A 225 4.42 23.21 17.30
CA THR A 225 4.40 22.53 16.01
C THR A 225 5.81 22.37 15.45
N ILE A 226 6.04 21.38 14.58
CA ILE A 226 7.38 21.14 14.00
C ILE A 226 7.90 22.39 13.28
N ARG A 227 7.06 23.06 12.49
CA ARG A 227 7.47 24.27 11.78
C ARG A 227 7.57 25.49 12.68
N GLY A 228 6.72 25.63 13.69
CA GLY A 228 6.83 26.71 14.67
C GLY A 228 8.10 26.62 15.51
N ASP A 229 8.53 25.39 15.85
CA ASP A 229 9.73 25.17 16.66
C ASP A 229 11.02 25.23 15.83
N TYR A 230 10.96 24.80 14.55
CA TYR A 230 12.17 24.51 13.79
C TYR A 230 12.28 25.20 12.44
N ALA A 231 11.32 25.97 11.94
CA ALA A 231 11.43 26.61 10.63
C ALA A 231 11.18 28.13 10.69
N ILE A 232 11.78 28.84 9.73
CA ILE A 232 11.66 30.30 9.59
C ILE A 232 11.09 30.61 8.20
N ASP A 233 11.76 30.14 7.16
CA ASP A 233 11.38 30.41 5.77
C ASP A 233 10.47 29.33 5.17
N ILE A 234 9.50 29.75 4.35
CA ILE A 234 8.57 28.85 3.65
C ILE A 234 9.28 27.84 2.73
N GLY A 235 10.39 28.24 2.11
CA GLY A 235 11.21 27.38 1.24
C GLY A 235 12.12 26.41 2.00
N ARG A 236 12.21 26.53 3.32
CA ARG A 236 13.03 25.69 4.23
C ARG A 236 12.21 25.31 5.46
N ASN A 237 11.06 24.68 5.17
CA ASN A 237 10.06 24.34 6.17
C ASN A 237 10.12 22.89 6.66
N VAL A 238 11.30 22.26 6.53
CA VAL A 238 11.79 21.01 7.13
C VAL A 238 11.03 19.70 6.84
N ILE A 239 9.73 19.75 6.58
CA ILE A 239 8.86 18.56 6.54
C ILE A 239 7.69 18.73 5.58
N HIS A 240 7.28 17.63 4.96
CA HIS A 240 6.06 17.45 4.17
C HIS A 240 5.12 16.48 4.89
N GLY A 241 3.81 16.65 4.69
CA GLY A 241 2.79 15.70 5.09
C GLY A 241 1.57 15.80 4.20
N SER A 242 0.98 14.65 3.84
CA SER A 242 -0.21 14.57 2.99
C SER A 242 -1.32 15.51 3.49
N ASP A 243 -2.03 16.17 2.58
CA ASP A 243 -3.10 17.10 2.91
C ASP A 243 -4.51 16.46 2.96
N ALA A 244 -4.68 15.33 2.30
CA ALA A 244 -5.90 14.54 2.25
C ALA A 244 -5.60 13.04 2.26
N VAL A 245 -6.60 12.22 2.58
CA VAL A 245 -6.49 10.75 2.59
C VAL A 245 -6.17 10.23 1.19
N GLU A 246 -6.76 10.83 0.16
CA GLU A 246 -6.52 10.49 -1.24
C GLU A 246 -5.08 10.81 -1.65
N SER A 247 -4.57 11.98 -1.26
CA SER A 247 -3.17 12.36 -1.49
C SER A 247 -2.23 11.41 -0.76
N ALA A 248 -2.52 11.07 0.49
CA ALA A 248 -1.74 10.11 1.27
C ALA A 248 -1.63 8.75 0.56
N ARG A 249 -2.73 8.22 0.04
CA ARG A 249 -2.71 6.94 -0.70
C ARG A 249 -1.82 7.00 -1.94
N LYS A 250 -1.92 8.08 -2.73
CA LYS A 250 -1.08 8.29 -3.93
C LYS A 250 0.40 8.41 -3.55
N GLU A 251 0.70 9.20 -2.53
CA GLU A 251 2.06 9.41 -2.03
C GLU A 251 2.64 8.11 -1.48
N ILE A 252 1.92 7.36 -0.65
CA ILE A 252 2.38 6.06 -0.12
C ILE A 252 2.63 5.09 -1.27
N ALA A 253 1.74 4.99 -2.27
CA ALA A 253 1.94 4.09 -3.41
C ALA A 253 3.15 4.48 -4.26
N LEU A 254 3.44 5.78 -4.42
CA LEU A 254 4.61 6.28 -5.12
C LEU A 254 5.91 6.02 -4.35
N TRP A 255 5.89 6.28 -3.04
CA TRP A 255 7.09 6.21 -2.21
C TRP A 255 7.38 4.83 -1.67
N PHE A 256 6.39 3.94 -1.51
CA PHE A 256 6.56 2.58 -0.98
C PHE A 256 5.83 1.55 -1.88
N PRO A 257 6.20 1.42 -3.17
CA PRO A 257 5.61 0.44 -4.07
C PRO A 257 5.81 -1.01 -3.61
N GLU A 258 6.86 -1.25 -2.82
CA GLU A 258 7.16 -2.52 -2.14
C GLU A 258 6.17 -2.87 -1.02
N GLY A 259 5.33 -1.92 -0.61
CA GLY A 259 4.45 -2.04 0.55
C GLY A 259 5.08 -1.46 1.83
N ILE A 260 4.34 -1.62 2.94
CA ILE A 260 4.72 -1.14 4.27
C ILE A 260 4.73 -2.30 5.26
N ALA A 261 5.36 -2.11 6.41
CA ALA A 261 5.45 -3.13 7.44
C ALA A 261 4.09 -3.36 8.12
N GLU A 262 3.66 -4.62 8.15
CA GLU A 262 2.47 -5.04 8.88
C GLU A 262 2.81 -5.52 10.29
N TRP A 263 2.37 -4.75 11.29
CA TRP A 263 2.55 -5.03 12.71
C TRP A 263 1.50 -4.27 13.52
N ARG A 264 1.27 -4.71 14.76
CA ARG A 264 0.37 -4.06 15.73
C ARG A 264 1.15 -3.66 16.98
N SER A 265 0.98 -2.41 17.40
CA SER A 265 1.59 -1.93 18.65
C SER A 265 1.01 -2.64 19.87
N SER A 266 1.87 -3.04 20.81
CA SER A 266 1.46 -3.55 22.13
C SER A 266 0.75 -2.49 22.98
N LEU A 267 0.89 -1.20 22.62
CA LEU A 267 0.21 -0.09 23.28
C LEU A 267 -1.18 0.22 22.67
N HIS A 268 -1.62 -0.51 21.64
CA HIS A 268 -2.83 -0.18 20.88
C HIS A 268 -4.07 -0.02 21.77
N SER A 269 -4.30 -0.94 22.71
CA SER A 269 -5.45 -0.90 23.64
C SER A 269 -5.37 0.20 24.70
N TRP A 270 -4.21 0.84 24.85
CA TRP A 270 -4.02 1.98 25.75
C TRP A 270 -4.19 3.32 25.04
N ILE A 271 -4.15 3.32 23.70
CA ILE A 271 -4.24 4.51 22.84
C ILE A 271 -5.64 4.64 22.23
N TYR A 272 -6.27 3.52 21.87
CA TYR A 272 -7.57 3.46 21.21
C TYR A 272 -8.59 2.71 22.08
N GLU A 273 -9.82 3.24 22.13
CA GLU A 273 -11.01 2.64 22.76
C GLU A 273 -11.73 1.65 21.85
#